data_AF-A0A8S9NIS1-F1
#
_entry.id   AF-A0A8S9NIS1-F1
#
_cell.length_a   1.000
_cell.length_b   1.000
_cell.length_c   1.000
_cell.angle_alpha   90.00
_cell.angle_beta   90.00
_cell.angle_gamma   90.00
#
_symmetry.space_group_name_H-M   'P 1'
#
loop_
_entity.id
_entity.type
_entity.pdbx_description
1 polymer ?
#
loop_
_entity_poly.entity_id
_entity_poly.type
_entity_poly.pdbx_seq_one_letter_code
_entity_poly.pdbx_strand_id
1 'polypeptide(L)'
;MISLPPPASSRLLTLLAWQSTLYWIWNERNSRLHANNYRSIDTIFSQIDRQVRNKIQSFRESNPVRSSQMMQQWSQMSHRCHRSLPAVSVEAIWSHLR
;
A
#
# COMPACT_ATOMS: atom_id res chain seq x y z
N MET A 1 -16.54 19.90 -17.09
CA MET A 1 -15.93 20.20 -15.78
C MET A 1 -14.47 19.79 -15.82
N ILE A 2 -13.54 20.75 -15.80
CA ILE A 2 -12.10 20.48 -15.75
C ILE A 2 -11.71 20.34 -14.28
N SER A 3 -11.22 19.18 -13.86
CA SER A 3 -10.70 18.98 -12.51
C SER A 3 -9.29 19.59 -12.40
N LEU A 4 -9.02 20.25 -11.28
CA LEU A 4 -7.67 20.73 -10.96
C LEU A 4 -6.73 19.53 -10.81
N PRO A 5 -5.49 19.60 -11.32
CA PRO A 5 -4.52 18.52 -11.14
C PRO A 5 -4.33 18.27 -9.64
N PRO A 6 -4.27 16.98 -9.23
CA PRO A 6 -4.14 16.64 -7.83
C PRO A 6 -2.86 17.25 -7.23
N PRO A 7 -2.88 17.65 -5.95
CA PRO A 7 -1.71 18.25 -5.33
C PRO A 7 -0.49 17.32 -5.44
N ALA A 8 0.69 17.91 -5.61
CA ALA A 8 1.93 17.17 -5.90
C ALA A 8 2.29 16.11 -4.83
N SER A 9 1.82 16.29 -3.60
CA SER A 9 1.92 15.31 -2.50
C SER A 9 1.08 14.06 -2.77
N SER A 10 -0.14 14.21 -3.28
CA SER A 10 -1.02 13.08 -3.63
C SER A 10 -0.48 12.28 -4.81
N ARG A 11 0.03 12.93 -5.85
CA ARG A 11 0.64 12.22 -6.99
C ARG A 11 1.85 11.39 -6.56
N LEU A 12 2.75 11.99 -5.76
CA LEU A 12 3.89 11.26 -5.23
C LEU A 12 3.46 10.09 -4.33
N LEU A 13 2.47 10.30 -3.47
CA LEU A 13 1.94 9.26 -2.60
C LEU A 13 1.37 8.08 -3.41
N THR A 14 0.61 8.34 -4.47
CA THR A 14 0.10 7.31 -5.38
C THR A 14 1.23 6.51 -6.02
N LEU A 15 2.29 7.18 -6.49
CA LEU A 15 3.45 6.50 -7.07
C LEU A 15 4.17 5.61 -6.06
N LEU A 16 4.36 6.09 -4.82
CA LEU A 16 4.98 5.30 -3.75
C LEU A 16 4.13 4.09 -3.38
N ALA A 17 2.81 4.25 -3.28
CA ALA A 17 1.89 3.16 -3.02
C ALA A 17 1.94 2.13 -4.15
N TRP A 18 1.92 2.57 -5.41
CA TRP A 18 2.00 1.71 -6.58
C TRP A 18 3.30 0.92 -6.63
N GLN A 19 4.44 1.58 -6.46
CA GLN A 19 5.75 0.95 -6.44
C GLN A 19 5.86 -0.10 -5.32
N SER A 20 5.40 0.23 -4.12
CA SER A 20 5.43 -0.67 -2.97
C SER A 20 4.55 -1.90 -3.20
N THR A 21 3.34 -1.71 -3.71
CA THR A 21 2.40 -2.80 -4.01
C THR A 21 2.96 -3.75 -5.07
N LEU A 22 3.45 -3.22 -6.20
CA LEU A 22 4.05 -4.05 -7.25
C LEU A 22 5.24 -4.86 -6.73
N TYR A 23 6.13 -4.21 -5.98
CA TYR A 23 7.30 -4.86 -5.42
C TYR A 23 6.92 -6.02 -4.49
N TRP A 24 6.01 -5.80 -3.54
CA TRP A 24 5.66 -6.83 -2.56
C TRP A 24 4.84 -7.98 -3.16
N ILE A 25 3.97 -7.72 -4.14
CA ILE A 25 3.27 -8.77 -4.88
C ILE A 25 4.25 -9.64 -5.66
N TRP A 26 5.18 -9.01 -6.37
CA TRP A 26 6.22 -9.73 -7.10
C TRP A 26 7.11 -10.55 -6.15
N ASN A 27 7.53 -9.96 -5.04
CA ASN A 27 8.34 -10.62 -4.03
C ASN A 27 7.61 -11.83 -3.39
N GLU A 28 6.30 -11.71 -3.12
CA GLU A 28 5.48 -12.83 -2.66
C GLU A 28 5.41 -13.94 -3.68
N ARG A 29 5.14 -13.63 -4.95
CA ARG A 29 5.10 -14.63 -6.02
C ARG A 29 6.42 -15.39 -6.13
N ASN A 30 7.54 -14.68 -6.07
CA ASN A 30 8.86 -15.30 -6.12
C ASN A 30 9.17 -16.16 -4.88
N SER A 31 8.75 -15.69 -3.69
CA SER A 31 8.90 -16.46 -2.45
C SER A 31 8.14 -17.78 -2.50
N ARG A 32 6.95 -17.78 -3.11
CA ARG A 32 6.17 -19.01 -3.34
C ARG A 32 6.88 -19.94 -4.32
N LEU A 33 7.39 -19.41 -5.43
CA LEU A 33 8.03 -20.21 -6.47
C LEU A 33 9.36 -20.83 -6.02
N HIS A 34 10.19 -20.09 -5.30
CA HIS A 34 11.57 -20.49 -5.00
C HIS A 34 11.79 -20.99 -3.57
N ALA A 35 10.96 -20.57 -2.63
CA ALA A 35 11.12 -20.91 -1.21
C ALA A 35 9.91 -21.64 -0.61
N ASN A 36 8.86 -21.89 -1.40
CA ASN A 36 7.60 -22.47 -0.94
C ASN A 36 7.04 -21.76 0.32
N ASN A 37 7.30 -20.44 0.42
CA ASN A 37 6.94 -19.62 1.56
C ASN A 37 5.71 -18.79 1.20
N TYR A 38 4.66 -18.91 2.02
CA TYR A 38 3.37 -18.29 1.81
C TYR A 38 3.08 -17.36 2.98
N ARG A 39 2.96 -16.06 2.70
CA ARG A 39 2.56 -15.08 3.71
C ARG A 39 1.07 -14.82 3.63
N SER A 40 0.47 -14.52 4.78
CA SER A 40 -0.91 -14.07 4.83
C SER A 40 -1.05 -12.73 4.11
N ILE A 41 -2.25 -12.48 3.60
CA ILE A 41 -2.59 -11.23 2.93
C ILE A 41 -2.37 -10.04 3.88
N ASP A 42 -2.75 -10.17 5.16
CA ASP A 42 -2.50 -9.14 6.18
C ASP A 42 -1.02 -8.82 6.36
N THR A 43 -0.15 -9.82 6.26
CA THR A 43 1.31 -9.63 6.35
C THR A 43 1.81 -8.81 5.16
N ILE A 44 1.33 -9.11 3.95
CA ILE A 44 1.72 -8.38 2.73
C ILE A 44 1.21 -6.93 2.80
N PHE A 45 -0.04 -6.73 3.22
CA PHE A 45 -0.59 -5.38 3.44
C PHE A 45 0.21 -4.59 4.48
N SER A 46 0.57 -5.22 5.61
CA SER A 46 1.39 -4.58 6.64
C SER A 46 2.78 -4.20 6.10
N GLN A 47 3.39 -5.04 5.26
CA GLN A 47 4.67 -4.74 4.62
C GLN A 47 4.58 -3.54 3.67
N ILE A 48 3.53 -3.47 2.85
CA ILE A 48 3.28 -2.33 1.96
C ILE A 48 3.05 -1.05 2.79
N ASP A 49 2.20 -1.11 3.82
CA ASP A 49 1.90 0.04 4.69
C ASP A 49 3.16 0.57 5.39
N ARG A 50 3.99 -0.32 5.94
CA ARG A 50 5.28 0.05 6.55
C ARG A 50 6.24 0.67 5.53
N GLN A 51 6.37 0.09 4.33
CA GLN A 51 7.27 0.61 3.31
C GLN A 51 6.89 2.03 2.89
N VAL A 52 5.60 2.28 2.66
CA VAL A 52 5.09 3.61 2.30
C VAL A 52 5.32 4.61 3.43
N ARG A 53 4.97 4.26 4.68
CA ARG A 53 5.18 5.15 5.84
C ARG A 53 6.64 5.50 6.06
N ASN A 54 7.55 4.52 5.98
CA ASN A 54 8.98 4.74 6.12
C ASN A 54 9.51 5.69 5.03
N LYS A 55 9.04 5.53 3.79
CA LYS A 55 9.43 6.42 2.70
C LYS A 55 8.88 7.84 2.92
N ILE A 56 7.65 7.99 3.40
CA ILE A 56 7.09 9.30 3.77
C ILE A 56 7.92 9.97 4.87
N GLN A 57 8.32 9.21 5.89
CA GLN A 57 9.13 9.69 7.01
C GLN A 57 10.52 10.18 6.56
N SER A 58 11.12 9.57 5.53
CA SER A 58 12.41 10.04 4.98
C SER A 58 12.36 11.47 4.43
N PHE A 59 11.17 11.99 4.11
CA PHE A 59 11.00 13.39 3.68
C PHE A 59 10.86 14.36 4.86
N ARG A 60 10.80 13.90 6.11
CA ARG A 60 10.50 14.73 7.26
C ARG A 60 11.58 15.79 7.52
N GLU A 61 12.85 15.45 7.29
CA GLU A 61 13.98 16.37 7.46
C GLU A 61 14.05 17.42 6.33
N SER A 62 13.73 17.03 5.09
CA SER A 62 13.82 17.93 3.94
C SER A 62 12.56 18.78 3.71
N ASN A 63 11.38 18.21 3.96
CA ASN A 63 10.10 18.90 3.81
C ASN A 63 9.05 18.33 4.80
N PRO A 64 9.04 18.82 6.06
CA PRO A 64 8.16 18.31 7.11
C PRO A 64 6.66 18.51 6.80
N VAL A 65 6.31 19.59 6.10
CA VAL A 65 4.92 19.88 5.70
C VAL A 65 4.42 18.83 4.71
N ARG A 66 5.19 18.55 3.66
CA ARG A 66 4.85 17.54 2.66
C ARG A 66 4.78 16.15 3.27
N SER A 67 5.74 15.80 4.13
CA SER A 67 5.74 14.51 4.85
C SER A 67 4.46 14.35 5.69
N SER A 68 4.08 15.39 6.44
CA SER A 68 2.86 15.37 7.27
C SER A 68 1.59 15.24 6.45
N GLN A 69 1.46 15.99 5.35
CA GLN A 69 0.32 15.89 4.43
C GLN A 69 0.19 14.48 3.84
N MET A 70 1.30 13.91 3.35
CA MET A 70 1.30 12.56 2.79
C MET A 70 0.97 11.50 3.84
N MET A 71 1.48 11.63 5.06
CA MET A 71 1.21 10.70 6.17
C MET A 71 -0.27 10.72 6.57
N GLN A 72 -0.89 11.91 6.62
CA GLN A 72 -2.33 12.05 6.89
C GLN A 72 -3.16 11.42 5.79
N GLN A 73 -2.86 11.71 4.52
CA GLN A 73 -3.55 11.12 3.37
C GLN A 73 -3.42 9.59 3.35
N TRP A 74 -2.22 9.07 3.61
CA TRP A 74 -1.97 7.63 3.68
C TRP A 74 -2.76 6.96 4.82
N SER A 75 -2.73 7.54 6.01
CA SER A 75 -3.43 6.99 7.18
C SER A 75 -4.94 6.91 6.94
N GLN A 76 -5.52 7.94 6.31
CA GLN A 76 -6.94 7.93 5.93
C GLN A 76 -7.25 6.85 4.88
N MET A 77 -6.37 6.67 3.88
CA MET A 77 -6.54 5.64 2.85
C MET A 77 -6.42 4.22 3.44
N SER A 78 -5.36 3.96 4.19
CA SER A 78 -5.08 2.67 4.84
C SER A 78 -6.23 2.25 5.76
N HIS A 79 -6.74 3.19 6.56
CA HIS A 79 -7.91 2.93 7.42
C HIS A 79 -9.18 2.62 6.60
N ARG A 80 -9.42 3.33 5.49
CA ARG A 80 -10.57 3.05 4.61
C ARG A 80 -10.48 1.64 4.02
N CYS A 81 -9.31 1.26 3.52
CA CYS A 81 -9.08 -0.05 2.91
C CYS A 81 -9.31 -1.20 3.90
N HIS A 82 -8.79 -1.07 5.13
CA HIS A 82 -9.00 -2.07 6.19
C HIS A 82 -10.48 -2.21 6.58
N ARG A 83 -11.25 -1.11 6.59
CA ARG A 83 -12.70 -1.15 6.88
C ARG A 83 -13.55 -1.69 5.72
N SER A 84 -13.10 -1.52 4.47
CA SER A 84 -13.86 -1.92 3.27
C SER A 84 -13.72 -3.39 2.90
N LEU A 85 -12.78 -4.12 3.49
CA LEU A 85 -12.64 -5.57 3.32
C LEU A 85 -13.41 -6.28 4.43
N PRO A 86 -14.69 -6.66 4.24
CA PRO A 86 -15.30 -7.62 5.14
C PRO A 86 -14.48 -8.92 5.04
N ALA A 87 -14.15 -9.51 6.19
CA ALA A 87 -13.43 -10.79 6.31
C ALA A 87 -14.04 -11.95 5.47
N VAL A 88 -15.25 -11.76 4.93
CA VAL A 88 -16.05 -12.73 4.19
C VAL A 88 -15.73 -12.79 2.68
N SER A 89 -15.13 -11.75 2.06
CA SER A 89 -14.95 -11.71 0.59
C SER A 89 -13.66 -12.38 0.07
N VAL A 90 -12.67 -12.59 0.92
CA VAL A 90 -11.34 -13.07 0.49
C VAL A 90 -11.31 -14.58 0.25
N GLU A 91 -12.06 -15.35 1.05
CA GLU A 91 -12.27 -16.79 0.87
C GLU A 91 -13.03 -17.10 -0.45
N ALA A 92 -13.98 -16.25 -0.83
CA ALA A 92 -14.78 -16.45 -2.04
C ALA A 92 -13.96 -16.35 -3.33
N ILE A 93 -12.98 -15.44 -3.38
CA ILE A 93 -12.13 -15.23 -4.57
C ILE A 93 -11.12 -16.37 -4.75
N TRP A 94 -10.67 -17.00 -3.67
CA TRP A 94 -9.71 -18.12 -3.74
C TRP A 94 -10.35 -19.50 -3.93
N SER A 95 -11.67 -19.64 -3.76
CA SER A 95 -12.39 -20.89 -4.10
C SER A 95 -12.32 -21.26 -5.59
N HIS A 96 -11.99 -20.30 -6.46
CA HIS A 96 -11.87 -20.47 -7.91
C HIS A 96 -10.43 -20.58 -8.44
N LEU A 97 -9.42 -20.57 -7.56
CA LEU A 97 -8.00 -20.67 -7.92
C LEU A 97 -7.32 -21.91 -7.30
N ARG A 98 -8.06 -23.02 -7.21
CA ARG A 98 -7.52 -24.36 -6.99
C ARG A 98 -7.58 -25.16 -8.29
#